data_AF-A0A927ZZC6-F1
#
_entry.id   AF-A0A927ZZC6-F1
#
_cell.length_a   1.000
_cell.length_b   1.000
_cell.length_c   1.000
_cell.angle_alpha   90.00
_cell.angle_beta   90.00
_cell.angle_gamma   90.00
#
_symmetry.space_group_name_H-M   'P 1'
#
loop_
_entity.id
_entity.type
_entity.pdbx_description
1 polymer ?
#
loop_
_entity_poly.entity_id
_entity_poly.type
_entity_poly.pdbx_seq_one_letter_code
_entity_poly.pdbx_strand_id
1 'polypeptide(L)'
;MGGEIMNCDTHNTESQGCNFIRETVTKIDKIQKEVICDSAGRCIACEASLFTSANNTIPVRFTCCCGTPFEALIGVTGATTSFFRIESIRCNRYVTLRLLEPTGGDPALTGTDYTVILDLDCVGTIQCFEPISVEVCTTSTTE
;
A
#
# COMPACT_ATOMS: atom_id res chain seq x y z
N MET A 1 -6.71 4.04 39.23
CA MET A 1 -7.89 3.16 39.14
C MET A 1 -8.79 3.74 38.06
N GLY A 2 -9.07 3.14 36.92
CA GLY A 2 -8.53 1.98 36.22
C GLY A 2 -8.60 2.31 34.73
N GLY A 3 -7.62 1.85 33.96
CA GLY A 3 -7.64 1.99 32.49
C GLY A 3 -8.64 0.98 31.94
N GLU A 4 -9.56 1.46 31.11
CA GLU A 4 -10.44 0.59 30.33
C GLU A 4 -9.57 -0.15 29.32
N ILE A 5 -9.36 -1.44 29.58
CA ILE A 5 -8.77 -2.39 28.65
C ILE A 5 -9.79 -2.53 27.53
N MET A 6 -9.52 -1.88 26.39
CA MET A 6 -10.33 -2.02 25.18
C MET A 6 -10.19 -3.46 24.70
N ASN A 7 -11.15 -4.30 25.08
CA ASN A 7 -11.16 -5.71 24.74
C ASN A 7 -11.42 -5.84 23.24
N CYS A 8 -10.39 -6.19 22.48
CA CYS A 8 -10.52 -6.53 21.06
C CYS A 8 -11.08 -7.94 20.94
N ASP A 9 -12.33 -8.13 21.39
CA ASP A 9 -13.06 -9.34 21.11
C ASP A 9 -13.13 -9.50 19.60
N THR A 10 -12.58 -10.63 19.16
CA THR A 10 -12.45 -11.02 17.76
C THR A 10 -13.84 -11.04 17.15
N HIS A 11 -14.18 -10.03 16.35
CA HIS A 11 -15.35 -10.08 15.48
C HIS A 11 -15.07 -11.09 14.36
N ASN A 12 -15.19 -12.37 14.71
CA ASN A 12 -15.28 -13.47 13.76
C ASN A 12 -16.74 -13.56 13.30
N THR A 13 -17.18 -12.55 12.56
CA THR A 13 -18.35 -12.70 11.70
C THR A 13 -17.85 -13.20 10.37
N GLU A 14 -17.96 -14.52 10.17
CA GLU A 14 -17.94 -15.14 8.85
C GLU A 14 -19.04 -14.51 7.98
N SER A 15 -18.74 -13.36 7.38
CA SER A 15 -19.42 -12.95 6.17
C SER A 15 -18.70 -13.64 5.02
N GLN A 16 -19.20 -14.82 4.61
CA GLN A 16 -18.94 -15.37 3.27
C GLN A 16 -19.58 -14.50 2.17
N GLY A 17 -19.56 -13.18 2.32
CA GLY A 17 -20.06 -12.20 1.37
C GLY A 17 -18.92 -11.25 1.06
N CYS A 18 -18.63 -11.08 -0.24
CA CYS A 18 -17.68 -10.14 -0.85
C CYS A 18 -16.90 -9.30 0.17
N ASN A 19 -15.65 -9.69 0.45
CA ASN A 19 -14.75 -8.82 1.20
C ASN A 19 -14.37 -7.64 0.26
N PHE A 20 -15.18 -6.58 0.31
CA PHE A 20 -15.04 -5.39 -0.53
C PHE A 20 -13.66 -4.75 -0.41
N ILE A 21 -12.99 -4.89 0.75
CA ILE A 21 -11.63 -4.39 0.95
C ILE A 21 -10.65 -5.19 0.09
N ARG A 22 -10.71 -6.53 0.14
CA ARG A 22 -9.86 -7.39 -0.70
C ARG A 22 -10.09 -7.15 -2.19
N GLU A 23 -11.34 -6.99 -2.61
CA GLU A 23 -11.66 -6.63 -4.00
C GLU A 23 -11.10 -5.27 -4.40
N THR A 24 -11.24 -4.27 -3.53
CA THR A 24 -10.73 -2.92 -3.77
C THR A 24 -9.21 -2.91 -3.87
N VAL A 25 -8.51 -3.58 -2.94
CA VAL A 25 -7.05 -3.74 -2.97
C VAL A 25 -6.61 -4.44 -4.26
N THR A 26 -7.33 -5.48 -4.68
CA THR A 26 -7.07 -6.18 -5.95
C THR A 26 -7.28 -5.30 -7.18
N LYS A 27 -8.33 -4.47 -7.20
CA LYS A 27 -8.59 -3.52 -8.29
C LYS A 27 -7.49 -2.46 -8.37
N ILE A 28 -7.07 -1.91 -7.23
CA ILE A 28 -5.99 -0.92 -7.17
C ILE A 28 -4.67 -1.52 -7.67
N ASP A 29 -4.31 -2.73 -7.21
CA ASP A 29 -3.11 -3.45 -7.68
C ASP A 29 -3.10 -3.61 -9.21
N LYS A 30 -4.24 -3.99 -9.79
CA LYS A 30 -4.39 -4.11 -11.25
C LYS A 30 -4.22 -2.78 -11.98
N ILE A 31 -4.95 -1.74 -11.56
CA ILE A 31 -4.90 -0.41 -12.19
C ILE A 31 -3.47 0.15 -12.14
N GLN A 32 -2.81 0.05 -10.99
CA GLN A 32 -1.43 0.54 -10.83
C GLN A 32 -0.44 -0.20 -11.74
N LYS A 33 -0.67 -1.49 -12.01
CA LYS A 33 0.18 -2.32 -12.89
C LYS A 33 -0.13 -2.11 -14.37
N GLU A 34 -1.40 -1.96 -14.74
CA GLU A 34 -1.83 -1.68 -16.12
C GLU A 34 -1.23 -0.37 -16.64
N VAL A 35 -1.17 0.69 -15.81
CA VAL A 35 -0.52 1.94 -16.21
C VAL A 35 0.97 1.77 -16.50
N ILE A 36 1.68 0.91 -15.76
CA ILE A 36 3.09 0.60 -16.05
C ILE A 36 3.23 -0.04 -17.43
N CYS A 37 2.27 -0.89 -17.82
CA CYS A 37 2.25 -1.52 -19.14
C CYS A 37 1.92 -0.53 -20.27
N ASP A 38 0.98 0.41 -20.06
CA ASP A 38 0.53 1.35 -21.10
C ASP A 38 1.49 2.54 -21.29
N SER A 39 2.16 2.99 -20.22
CA SER A 39 3.23 4.00 -20.32
C SER A 39 4.53 3.44 -20.91
N ALA A 40 4.64 2.11 -21.04
CA ALA A 40 5.66 1.41 -21.82
C ALA A 40 5.29 1.29 -23.32
N GLY A 41 4.71 2.36 -23.89
CA GLY A 41 4.52 2.49 -25.33
C GLY A 41 5.85 2.41 -26.07
N ARG A 42 6.15 1.21 -26.60
CA ARG A 42 7.18 0.89 -27.60
C ARG A 42 8.64 1.15 -27.17
N CYS A 43 9.23 0.18 -26.48
CA CYS A 43 10.60 -0.29 -26.76
C CYS A 43 10.81 -1.65 -26.09
N ILE A 44 10.64 -2.73 -26.85
CA ILE A 44 11.32 -3.99 -26.54
C ILE A 44 12.79 -3.76 -26.90
N ALA A 45 13.64 -3.52 -25.90
CA ALA A 45 15.08 -3.62 -26.01
C ALA A 45 15.64 -4.10 -24.68
N CYS A 46 16.56 -5.04 -24.72
CA CYS A 46 17.14 -5.73 -23.56
C CYS A 46 17.98 -4.82 -22.64
N GLU A 47 18.01 -3.51 -22.88
CA GLU A 47 18.87 -2.53 -22.19
C GLU A 47 18.16 -1.20 -21.89
N ALA A 48 16.83 -1.14 -21.92
CA ALA A 48 16.12 0.08 -21.51
C ALA A 48 16.16 0.24 -19.99
N SER A 49 17.01 1.16 -19.53
CA SER A 49 17.19 1.63 -18.16
C SER A 49 15.90 1.59 -17.32
N LEU A 50 15.96 0.85 -16.21
CA LEU A 50 14.86 0.40 -15.31
C LEU A 50 14.20 1.52 -14.46
N PHE A 51 14.08 2.74 -15.00
CA PHE A 51 13.34 3.82 -14.36
C PHE A 51 12.00 4.02 -15.06
N THR A 52 11.09 3.06 -14.94
CA THR A 52 9.69 3.31 -15.29
C THR A 52 9.03 4.00 -14.11
N SER A 53 8.81 5.31 -14.22
CA SER A 53 7.91 6.02 -13.32
C SER A 53 6.55 5.32 -13.33
N ALA A 54 6.10 4.85 -12.17
CA ALA A 54 4.74 4.34 -12.04
C ALA A 54 3.83 5.55 -11.97
N ASN A 55 3.41 6.05 -13.14
CA ASN A 55 2.66 7.30 -13.29
C ASN A 55 1.21 7.24 -12.78
N ASN A 56 0.88 6.34 -11.84
CA ASN A 56 -0.46 6.22 -11.28
C ASN A 56 -0.47 5.44 -9.95
N THR A 57 0.31 5.89 -8.96
CA THR A 57 0.18 5.34 -7.59
C THR A 57 -1.10 5.87 -6.98
N ILE A 58 -1.98 4.99 -6.48
CA ILE A 58 -3.16 5.38 -5.72
C ILE A 58 -2.79 5.23 -4.23
N PRO A 59 -2.54 6.33 -3.50
CA PRO A 59 -2.26 6.24 -2.08
C PRO A 59 -3.47 5.68 -1.36
N VAL A 60 -3.22 4.82 -0.37
CA VAL A 60 -4.24 4.26 0.49
C VAL A 60 -3.86 4.41 1.95
N ARG A 61 -4.87 4.54 2.82
CA ARG A 61 -4.75 4.37 4.26
C ARG A 61 -5.65 3.22 4.70
N PHE A 62 -5.24 2.52 5.74
CA PHE A 62 -6.03 1.44 6.34
C PHE A 62 -6.36 1.77 7.79
N THR A 63 -7.52 1.33 8.24
CA THR A 63 -7.89 1.33 9.65
C THR A 63 -8.19 -0.11 10.06
N CYS A 64 -7.60 -0.55 11.17
CA CYS A 64 -7.82 -1.88 11.71
C CYS A 64 -9.28 -2.04 12.18
N CYS A 65 -9.75 -3.28 12.35
CA CYS A 65 -11.11 -3.56 12.83
C CYS A 65 -11.44 -2.91 14.19
N CYS A 66 -10.42 -2.60 15.00
CA CYS A 66 -10.55 -1.87 16.27
C CYS A 66 -10.71 -0.34 16.11
N GLY A 67 -10.79 0.17 14.87
CA GLY A 67 -10.92 1.60 14.60
C GLY A 67 -9.60 2.38 14.68
N THR A 68 -8.48 1.71 14.99
CA THR A 68 -7.16 2.35 15.04
C THR A 68 -6.55 2.44 13.63
N PRO A 69 -6.02 3.60 13.21
CA PRO A 69 -5.28 3.73 11.96
C PRO A 69 -4.09 2.76 11.94
N PHE A 70 -3.86 2.13 10.79
CA PHE A 70 -2.65 1.36 10.56
C PHE A 70 -1.50 2.31 10.23
N GLU A 71 -0.43 2.23 11.03
CA GLU A 71 0.79 2.99 10.85
C GLU A 71 2.00 2.06 10.80
N ALA A 72 2.98 2.41 9.97
CA ALA A 72 4.23 1.67 9.87
C ALA A 72 5.43 2.62 9.98
N LEU A 73 6.54 2.09 10.49
CA LEU A 73 7.77 2.85 10.70
C LEU A 73 8.49 3.11 9.37
N ILE A 74 8.83 4.36 9.11
CA ILE A 74 9.78 4.78 8.08
C ILE A 74 11.17 4.72 8.71
N GLY A 75 11.92 3.67 8.36
CA GLY A 75 13.25 3.43 8.94
C GLY A 75 13.23 3.10 10.42
N VAL A 76 14.38 3.29 11.08
CA VAL A 76 14.60 2.86 12.47
C VAL A 76 14.51 4.00 13.50
N THR A 77 14.31 5.23 13.03
CA THR A 77 14.38 6.45 13.86
C THR A 77 13.05 6.84 14.51
N GLY A 78 11.99 6.06 14.28
CA GLY A 78 10.69 6.24 14.94
C GLY A 78 9.67 7.08 14.16
N ALA A 79 10.02 7.59 12.97
CA ALA A 79 9.04 8.22 12.09
C ALA A 79 8.02 7.17 11.62
N THR A 80 6.73 7.52 11.57
CA THR A 80 5.67 6.64 11.05
C THR A 80 4.97 7.27 9.86
N THR A 81 4.36 6.43 9.03
CA THR A 81 3.40 6.86 8.01
C THR A 81 2.14 6.01 8.07
N SER A 82 1.03 6.61 7.66
CA SER A 82 -0.23 5.92 7.40
C SER A 82 -0.57 5.84 5.90
N PHE A 83 0.29 6.37 5.03
CA PHE A 83 0.08 6.35 3.58
C PHE A 83 0.87 5.24 2.93
N PHE A 84 0.19 4.49 2.06
CA PHE A 84 0.74 3.29 1.44
C PHE A 84 0.44 3.23 -0.05
N ARG A 85 1.33 2.57 -0.78
CA ARG A 85 1.11 2.07 -2.13
C ARG A 85 0.97 0.56 -2.09
N ILE A 86 0.00 0.00 -2.81
CA ILE A 86 -0.13 -1.46 -2.94
C ILE A 86 0.92 -1.97 -3.93
N GLU A 87 1.75 -2.95 -3.52
CA GLU A 87 2.81 -3.54 -4.35
C GLU A 87 2.43 -4.94 -4.87
N SER A 88 1.90 -5.78 -3.98
CA SER A 88 1.51 -7.13 -4.34
C SER A 88 0.52 -7.71 -3.34
N ILE A 89 -0.25 -8.71 -3.80
CA ILE A 89 -1.23 -9.43 -2.99
C ILE A 89 -0.87 -10.91 -3.00
N ARG A 90 -0.82 -11.53 -1.82
CA ARG A 90 -0.52 -12.95 -1.63
C ARG A 90 -1.70 -13.66 -0.99
N CYS A 91 -2.06 -14.81 -1.56
CA CYS A 91 -3.13 -15.68 -1.06
C CYS A 91 -4.48 -14.97 -0.86
N ASN A 92 -4.74 -13.87 -1.57
CA ASN A 92 -5.93 -13.02 -1.41
C ASN A 92 -6.19 -12.60 0.06
N ARG A 93 -5.14 -12.47 0.87
CA ARG A 93 -5.23 -12.14 2.30
C ARG A 93 -4.14 -11.17 2.73
N TYR A 94 -2.90 -11.44 2.35
CA TYR A 94 -1.77 -10.60 2.73
C TYR A 94 -1.47 -9.61 1.62
N VAL A 95 -1.32 -8.33 1.96
CA VAL A 95 -0.91 -7.30 1.02
C VAL A 95 0.45 -6.75 1.40
N THR A 96 1.37 -6.69 0.44
CA THR A 96 2.62 -5.95 0.58
C THR A 96 2.37 -4.51 0.20
N LEU A 97 2.70 -3.62 1.12
CA LEU A 97 2.53 -2.18 1.01
C LEU A 97 3.90 -1.52 1.00
N ARG A 98 4.11 -0.56 0.10
CA ARG A 98 5.25 0.37 0.15
C ARG A 98 4.83 1.61 0.93
N LEU A 99 5.69 2.02 1.87
CA LEU A 99 5.44 3.18 2.72
C LEU A 99 5.64 4.45 1.89
N LEU A 100 4.69 5.39 1.98
CA LEU A 100 4.78 6.71 1.36
C LEU A 100 5.05 7.76 2.42
N GLU A 101 6.01 8.64 2.16
CA GLU A 101 6.38 9.73 3.06
C GLU A 101 5.89 11.07 2.49
N PRO A 102 5.24 11.92 3.31
CA PRO A 102 4.99 13.31 2.94
C PRO A 102 6.31 14.04 2.71
N THR A 103 6.47 14.64 1.55
CA THR A 103 7.50 15.66 1.37
C THR A 103 7.00 16.95 2.01
N GLY A 104 7.90 17.78 2.56
CA GLY A 104 7.56 18.98 3.34
C GLY A 104 6.78 20.09 2.63
N GLY A 105 6.14 19.80 1.48
CA GLY A 105 5.16 20.64 0.80
C GLY A 105 3.93 19.81 0.39
N ASP A 106 2.75 20.27 0.78
CA ASP A 106 1.45 19.74 0.38
C ASP A 106 1.23 19.94 -1.15
N PRO A 107 0.71 18.97 -1.93
CA PRO A 107 0.29 17.60 -1.61
C PRO A 107 1.22 16.53 -2.24
N ALA A 108 2.52 16.58 -1.96
CA ALA A 108 3.48 15.64 -2.57
C ALA A 108 3.86 14.51 -1.60
N LEU A 109 3.44 13.28 -1.92
CA LEU A 109 3.93 12.04 -1.29
C LEU A 109 5.04 11.42 -2.15
N THR A 110 6.08 10.89 -1.51
CA THR A 110 7.17 10.16 -2.18
C THR A 110 7.23 8.71 -1.68
N GLY A 111 7.56 7.79 -2.58
CA GLY A 111 7.74 6.38 -2.24
C GLY A 111 9.05 6.17 -1.50
N THR A 112 9.01 5.38 -0.44
CA THR A 112 10.22 4.96 0.29
C THR A 112 10.67 3.57 -0.16
N ASP A 113 11.87 3.16 0.25
CA ASP A 113 12.35 1.77 0.08
C ASP A 113 11.79 0.80 1.14
N TYR A 114 11.00 1.32 2.10
CA TYR A 114 10.43 0.53 3.17
C TYR A 114 9.12 -0.12 2.73
N THR A 115 8.94 -1.38 3.11
CA THR A 115 7.72 -2.14 2.86
C THR A 115 7.21 -2.80 4.12
N VAL A 116 5.90 -3.06 4.16
CA VAL A 116 5.23 -3.78 5.25
C VAL A 116 4.22 -4.76 4.67
N ILE A 117 3.96 -5.84 5.39
CA ILE A 117 2.91 -6.82 5.05
C ILE A 117 1.75 -6.63 6.02
N LEU A 118 0.56 -6.40 5.47
CA LEU A 118 -0.68 -6.26 6.23
C LEU A 118 -1.60 -7.45 5.96
N ASP A 119 -2.19 -8.00 7.03
CA ASP A 119 -3.26 -9.00 6.95
C ASP A 119 -4.61 -8.28 6.75
N LEU A 120 -5.22 -8.46 5.58
CA LEU A 120 -6.49 -7.81 5.23
C LEU A 120 -7.66 -8.28 6.09
N ASP A 121 -7.54 -9.40 6.82
CA ASP A 121 -8.56 -9.84 7.77
C ASP A 121 -8.61 -9.00 9.05
N CYS A 122 -7.55 -8.24 9.32
CA CYS A 122 -7.50 -7.31 10.44
C CYS A 122 -7.94 -5.89 10.08
N VAL A 123 -8.35 -5.65 8.83
CA VAL A 123 -8.68 -4.33 8.31
C VAL A 123 -10.19 -4.10 8.36
N GLY A 124 -10.61 -3.02 9.01
CA GLY A 124 -12.01 -2.59 9.06
C GLY A 124 -12.36 -1.62 7.93
N THR A 125 -11.45 -0.74 7.53
CA THR A 125 -11.69 0.22 6.43
C THR A 125 -10.44 0.49 5.59
N ILE A 126 -10.68 0.93 4.35
CA ILE A 126 -9.69 1.46 3.42
C ILE A 126 -10.13 2.86 2.97
N GLN A 127 -9.20 3.81 2.94
CA GLN A 127 -9.40 5.14 2.35
C GLN A 127 -8.46 5.27 1.15
N CYS A 128 -9.02 5.59 -0.01
CA CYS A 128 -8.27 5.83 -1.25
C CYS A 128 -8.13 7.34 -1.48
N PHE A 129 -7.01 7.75 -2.07
CA PHE A 129 -6.70 9.15 -2.37
C PHE A 129 -6.56 9.38 -3.88
N GLU A 130 -6.48 10.64 -4.28
CA GLU A 130 -6.20 11.00 -5.66
C GLU A 130 -4.86 10.40 -6.11
N PRO A 131 -4.77 9.88 -7.35
CA PRO A 131 -3.54 9.27 -7.81
C PRO A 131 -2.39 10.29 -7.93
N ILE A 132 -1.19 9.80 -7.64
CA ILE A 132 0.05 10.58 -7.67
C ILE A 132 1.11 9.84 -8.51
N SER A 133 2.05 10.61 -9.04
CA SER A 133 3.27 10.04 -9.64
C SER A 133 4.27 9.76 -8.54
N VAL A 134 4.70 8.50 -8.40
CA VAL A 134 5.74 8.09 -7.45
C VAL A 134 6.84 7.38 -8.22
N GLU A 135 8.08 7.78 -7.98
CA GLU A 135 9.25 7.05 -8.44
C GLU A 135 9.39 5.76 -7.62
N VAL A 136 9.44 4.62 -8.31
CA VAL A 136 9.47 3.30 -7.67
C VAL A 136 10.83 2.69 -7.93
N CYS A 137 11.64 2.55 -6.89
CA CYS A 137 12.90 1.82 -6.97
C CYS A 137 12.60 0.33 -7.09
N THR A 138 13.07 -0.31 -8.18
CA THR A 138 13.18 -1.76 -8.28
C THR A 138 14.65 -2.11 -8.11
N THR A 139 14.99 -2.75 -7.00
CA THR A 139 16.35 -3.20 -6.76
C THR A 139 16.66 -4.33 -7.74
N SER A 140 17.43 -4.02 -8.78
CA SER A 140 18.19 -5.05 -9.49
C SER A 140 19.21 -5.59 -8.49
N THR A 141 19.00 -6.82 -8.00
CA THR A 141 20.06 -7.56 -7.35
C THR A 141 21.15 -7.75 -8.39
N THR A 142 22.21 -6.93 -8.28
CA THR A 142 23.44 -7.14 -9.01
C THR A 142 24.12 -8.33 -8.34
N GLU A 143 24.36 -9.39 -9.12
CA GLU A 143 25.14 -10.56 -8.72
C GLU A 143 26.55 -10.18 -8.23
#